data_AF-A0A2S7P8I6-F1
#
_entry.id   AF-A0A2S7P8I6-F1
#
_cell.length_a   1.000
_cell.length_b   1.000
_cell.length_c   1.000
_cell.angle_alpha   90.00
_cell.angle_beta   90.00
_cell.angle_gamma   90.00
#
_symmetry.space_group_name_H-M   'P 1'
#
loop_
_entity.id
_entity.type
_entity.pdbx_description
1 polymer ?
#
loop_
_entity_poly.entity_id
_entity_poly.type
_entity_poly.pdbx_seq_one_letter_code
_entity_poly.pdbx_strand_id
1 'polypeptide(L)'
;MSQPMLNIGVWGWGPRDYGMFVTKNRALENNLRELGGRNWLCAHTFYTEEEFWGEYDGPWYQTLREKYFATSLPTVYEKVKIKPQAERKSTKHWGESWLSTWPMAAYMAWF
;
A
#
# COMPACT_ATOMS: atom_id res chain seq x y z
N MET A 1 -14.99 -7.82 -25.08
CA MET A 1 -13.60 -7.32 -25.14
C MET A 1 -13.36 -6.50 -23.88
N SER A 2 -12.25 -6.69 -23.18
CA SER A 2 -11.91 -5.89 -21.99
C SER A 2 -11.53 -4.45 -22.38
N GLN A 3 -11.88 -3.48 -21.54
CA GLN A 3 -11.46 -2.09 -21.70
C GLN A 3 -9.95 -1.96 -21.41
N PRO A 4 -9.22 -1.05 -22.09
CA PRO A 4 -7.83 -0.77 -21.76
C PRO A 4 -7.72 -0.22 -20.32
N MET A 5 -6.71 -0.66 -19.58
CA MET A 5 -6.42 -0.20 -18.21
C MET A 5 -5.13 0.60 -18.18
N LEU A 6 -5.12 1.71 -17.43
CA LEU A 6 -3.94 2.51 -17.16
C LEU A 6 -3.41 2.17 -15.76
N ASN A 7 -2.13 1.77 -15.69
CA ASN A 7 -1.43 1.57 -14.42
C ASN A 7 -0.53 2.78 -14.15
N ILE A 8 -0.64 3.38 -12.96
CA ILE A 8 0.13 4.55 -12.55
C ILE A 8 0.84 4.22 -11.24
N GLY A 9 2.18 4.25 -11.26
CA GLY A 9 3.01 4.17 -10.07
C GLY A 9 3.25 5.56 -9.49
N VAL A 10 2.90 5.77 -8.23
CA VAL A 10 3.24 7.00 -7.49
C VAL A 10 4.31 6.65 -6.46
N TRP A 11 5.51 7.21 -6.63
CA TRP A 11 6.64 7.02 -5.70
C TRP A 11 7.26 8.37 -5.34
N GLY A 12 7.63 8.53 -4.08
CA GLY A 12 8.31 9.72 -3.60
C GLY A 12 8.22 9.91 -2.10
N TRP A 13 8.82 11.00 -1.64
CA TRP A 13 8.82 11.38 -0.23
C TRP A 13 7.49 12.03 0.11
N GLY A 14 6.76 11.44 1.05
CA GLY A 14 5.52 12.00 1.58
C GLY A 14 5.75 13.08 2.65
N PRO A 15 4.67 13.67 3.19
CA PRO A 15 4.76 14.60 4.32
C PRO A 15 5.55 14.00 5.50
N ARG A 16 6.35 14.83 6.17
CA ARG A 16 7.09 14.42 7.39
C ARG A 16 6.16 14.06 8.54
N ASP A 17 5.02 14.75 8.62
CA ASP A 17 3.98 14.42 9.57
C ASP A 17 3.25 13.14 9.14
N TYR A 18 3.22 12.15 10.04
CA TYR A 18 2.65 10.85 9.76
C TYR A 18 1.12 10.91 9.58
N GLY A 19 0.44 11.76 10.34
CA GLY A 19 -1.00 11.96 10.20
C GLY A 19 -1.33 12.47 8.79
N MET A 20 -0.64 13.52 8.35
CA MET A 20 -0.75 14.04 6.98
C MET A 20 -0.39 13.00 5.92
N PHE A 21 0.64 12.19 6.15
CA PHE A 21 1.01 11.10 5.23
C PHE A 21 -0.15 10.10 5.07
N VAL A 22 -0.74 9.64 6.17
CA VAL A 22 -1.91 8.74 6.14
C VAL A 22 -3.09 9.42 5.46
N THR A 23 -3.42 10.66 5.80
CA THR A 23 -4.52 11.41 5.18
C THR A 23 -4.37 11.55 3.67
N LYS A 24 -3.15 11.84 3.18
CA LYS A 24 -2.90 11.97 1.73
C LYS A 24 -3.03 10.64 1.00
N ASN A 25 -2.55 9.53 1.58
CA ASN A 25 -2.72 8.22 0.97
C ASN A 25 -4.19 7.77 0.96
N ARG A 26 -4.94 8.00 2.05
CA ARG A 26 -6.39 7.73 2.08
C ARG A 26 -7.15 8.56 1.05
N ALA A 27 -6.76 9.82 0.82
CA ALA A 27 -7.36 10.65 -0.23
C ALA A 27 -7.08 10.10 -1.63
N LEU A 28 -5.87 9.58 -1.89
CA LEU A 28 -5.53 8.92 -3.15
C LEU A 28 -6.37 7.66 -3.37
N GLU A 29 -6.49 6.84 -2.34
CA GLU A 29 -7.31 5.62 -2.33
C GLU A 29 -8.79 5.93 -2.60
N ASN A 30 -9.36 6.93 -1.93
CA ASN A 30 -10.74 7.37 -2.19
C ASN A 30 -10.95 7.84 -3.64
N ASN A 31 -10.02 8.62 -4.18
CA ASN A 31 -10.09 9.05 -5.58
C ASN A 31 -10.03 7.85 -6.55
N LEU A 32 -9.21 6.84 -6.26
CA LEU A 32 -9.17 5.62 -7.07
C LEU A 32 -10.52 4.88 -7.05
N ARG A 33 -11.13 4.75 -5.87
CA ARG A 33 -12.46 4.15 -5.69
C ARG A 33 -13.53 4.91 -6.48
N GLU A 34 -13.55 6.24 -6.41
CA GLU A 34 -14.50 7.07 -7.17
C GLU A 34 -14.38 6.89 -8.69
N LEU A 35 -13.17 6.63 -9.18
CA LEU A 35 -12.89 6.36 -10.59
C LEU A 35 -13.17 4.90 -11.00
N GLY A 36 -13.60 4.04 -10.08
CA GLY A 36 -13.75 2.60 -10.31
C GLY A 36 -12.41 1.87 -10.53
N GLY A 37 -11.30 2.53 -10.16
CA GLY A 37 -9.96 1.96 -10.18
C GLY A 37 -9.69 1.10 -8.94
N ARG A 38 -8.53 0.45 -8.92
CA ARG A 38 -8.11 -0.38 -7.78
C ARG A 38 -6.66 -0.11 -7.43
N ASN A 39 -6.35 -0.17 -6.15
CA ASN A 39 -4.97 -0.13 -5.70
C ASN A 39 -4.27 -1.44 -6.08
N TRP A 40 -3.02 -1.36 -6.50
CA TRP A 40 -2.24 -2.55 -6.78
C TRP A 40 -1.58 -3.03 -5.49
N LEU A 41 -1.79 -4.29 -5.12
CA LEU A 41 -1.37 -4.89 -3.84
C LEU A 41 0.15 -5.08 -3.68
N CYS A 42 0.96 -4.42 -4.50
CA CYS A 42 2.40 -4.28 -4.28
C CYS A 42 2.73 -3.12 -3.32
N ALA A 43 1.80 -2.17 -3.14
CA ALA A 43 1.93 -1.07 -2.20
C ALA A 43 1.22 -1.37 -0.87
N HIS A 44 1.55 -0.58 0.15
CA HIS A 44 0.76 -0.56 1.39
C HIS A 44 -0.66 -0.01 1.13
N THR A 45 -1.63 -0.54 1.87
CA THR A 45 -3.01 -0.03 1.89
C THR A 45 -3.28 0.75 3.17
N PHE A 46 -4.02 1.85 3.05
CA PHE A 46 -4.53 2.65 4.16
C PHE A 46 -6.05 2.51 4.35
N TYR A 47 -6.68 1.67 3.52
CA TYR A 47 -8.02 1.15 3.75
C TYR A 47 -8.13 0.42 5.09
N THR A 48 -9.30 0.55 5.70
CA THR A 48 -9.81 -0.40 6.70
C THR A 48 -10.06 -1.76 6.05
N GLU A 49 -10.27 -2.79 6.86
CA GLU A 49 -10.51 -4.14 6.35
C GLU A 49 -11.81 -4.22 5.56
N GLU A 50 -12.85 -3.54 6.05
CA GLU A 50 -14.15 -3.44 5.42
C GLU A 50 -14.07 -2.69 4.09
N GLU A 51 -13.34 -1.57 4.05
CA GLU A 51 -13.11 -0.83 2.81
C GLU A 51 -12.37 -1.68 1.78
N PHE A 52 -11.36 -2.45 2.22
CA PHE A 52 -10.56 -3.33 1.37
C PHE A 52 -11.42 -4.45 0.77
N TRP A 53 -12.16 -5.19 1.59
CA TRP A 53 -13.04 -6.27 1.10
C TRP A 53 -14.29 -5.75 0.38
N GLY A 54 -14.58 -4.45 0.45
CA GLY A 54 -15.54 -3.80 -0.45
C GLY A 54 -15.02 -3.62 -1.88
N GLU A 55 -13.70 -3.50 -2.07
CA GLU A 55 -13.06 -3.36 -3.40
C GLU A 55 -12.76 -4.70 -4.08
N TYR A 56 -12.47 -5.73 -3.28
CA TYR A 56 -12.09 -7.06 -3.76
C TYR A 56 -13.14 -8.10 -3.41
N ASP A 57 -13.28 -9.13 -4.24
CA ASP A 57 -14.21 -10.22 -3.99
C ASP A 57 -13.68 -11.13 -2.85
N GLY A 58 -14.06 -10.77 -1.61
CA GLY A 58 -13.70 -11.50 -0.40
C GLY A 58 -14.18 -12.96 -0.38
N PRO A 59 -15.46 -13.25 -0.69
CA PRO A 59 -15.94 -14.63 -0.75
C PRO A 59 -15.17 -15.50 -1.75
N TRP A 60 -14.94 -15.01 -2.97
CA TRP A 60 -14.13 -15.72 -3.96
C TRP A 60 -12.71 -15.98 -3.45
N TYR A 61 -12.10 -14.98 -2.82
CA TYR A 61 -10.77 -15.11 -2.22
C TYR A 61 -10.72 -16.16 -1.11
N GLN A 62 -11.74 -16.23 -0.24
CA GLN A 62 -11.80 -17.23 0.82
C GLN A 62 -11.96 -18.66 0.27
N THR A 63 -12.82 -18.85 -0.73
CA THR A 63 -12.93 -20.15 -1.41
C THR A 63 -11.60 -20.63 -2.00
N LEU A 64 -10.80 -19.72 -2.57
CA LEU A 64 -9.46 -20.08 -3.05
C LEU A 64 -8.53 -20.49 -1.91
N ARG A 65 -8.54 -19.77 -0.79
CA ARG A 65 -7.70 -20.12 0.37
C ARG A 65 -8.02 -21.50 0.91
N GLU A 66 -9.30 -21.84 1.01
CA GLU A 66 -9.74 -23.17 1.44
C GLU A 66 -9.30 -24.25 0.46
N LYS A 67 -9.57 -24.06 -0.84
CA LYS A 67 -9.22 -25.01 -1.91
C LYS A 67 -7.73 -25.37 -1.93
N TYR A 68 -6.86 -24.41 -1.64
CA TYR A 68 -5.42 -24.58 -1.68
C TYR A 68 -4.78 -24.67 -0.28
N PHE A 69 -5.57 -24.92 0.77
CA PHE A 69 -5.09 -25.10 2.15
C PHE A 69 -4.25 -23.92 2.69
N ALA A 70 -4.53 -22.71 2.21
CA ALA A 70 -3.82 -21.49 2.60
C ALA A 70 -4.46 -20.77 3.81
N THR A 71 -5.42 -21.40 4.51
CA THR A 71 -6.14 -20.80 5.63
C THR A 71 -5.25 -20.49 6.83
N SER A 72 -4.13 -21.20 6.99
CA SER A 72 -3.12 -20.96 8.04
C SER A 72 -2.17 -19.80 7.74
N LEU A 73 -2.10 -19.32 6.49
CA LEU A 73 -1.25 -18.21 6.08
C LEU A 73 -1.94 -16.87 6.37
N PRO A 74 -1.19 -15.75 6.50
CA PRO A 74 -1.80 -14.43 6.57
C PRO A 74 -2.69 -14.14 5.36
N THR A 75 -3.70 -13.29 5.53
CA THR A 75 -4.52 -12.81 4.41
C THR A 75 -3.76 -11.79 3.55
N VAL A 76 -4.23 -11.53 2.34
CA VAL A 76 -3.66 -10.46 1.50
C VAL A 76 -3.81 -9.09 2.16
N TYR A 77 -4.92 -8.84 2.86
CA TYR A 77 -5.11 -7.61 3.63
C TYR A 77 -4.06 -7.49 4.74
N GLU A 78 -3.83 -8.56 5.50
CA GLU A 78 -2.80 -8.57 6.55
C GLU A 78 -1.39 -8.33 6.01
N LYS A 79 -1.11 -8.77 4.78
CA LYS A 79 0.16 -8.51 4.09
C LYS A 79 0.34 -7.03 3.75
N VAL A 80 -0.72 -6.37 3.26
CA VAL A 80 -0.59 -5.00 2.70
C VAL A 80 -0.92 -3.89 3.69
N LYS A 81 -1.69 -4.17 4.76
CA LYS A 81 -2.10 -3.14 5.72
C LYS A 81 -0.90 -2.47 6.38
N ILE A 82 -0.98 -1.17 6.57
CA ILE A 82 0.04 -0.46 7.35
C ILE A 82 0.02 -0.94 8.81
N LYS A 83 1.20 -1.20 9.37
CA LYS A 83 1.32 -1.46 10.80
C LYS A 83 1.46 -0.13 11.56
N PRO A 84 0.78 0.04 12.70
CA PRO A 84 0.84 1.27 13.48
C PRO A 84 2.27 1.57 13.95
N GLN A 85 2.57 2.86 14.09
CA GLN A 85 3.91 3.43 14.32
C GLN A 85 4.65 2.88 15.56
N ALA A 86 3.98 2.20 16.48
CA ALA A 86 4.61 1.55 17.63
C ALA A 86 5.73 0.57 17.22
N GLU A 87 5.63 -0.07 16.04
CA GLU A 87 6.67 -0.96 15.51
C GLU A 87 7.83 -0.21 14.82
N ARG A 88 7.66 1.06 14.41
CA ARG A 88 8.69 1.84 13.69
C ARG A 88 9.81 2.39 14.57
N LYS A 89 9.72 2.25 15.90
CA LYS A 89 10.78 2.73 16.82
C LYS A 89 12.06 1.88 16.77
N SER A 90 12.06 0.73 16.10
CA SER A 90 13.18 -0.24 16.12
C SER A 90 14.29 0.02 15.10
N THR A 91 14.15 0.96 14.15
CA THR A 91 15.10 1.04 13.02
C THR A 91 15.44 2.50 12.70
N LYS A 92 16.05 3.21 13.65
CA LYS A 92 16.76 4.45 13.32
C LYS A 92 18.25 4.15 13.26
N HIS A 93 18.72 3.67 12.10
CA HIS A 93 20.14 3.60 11.83
C HIS A 93 20.61 4.99 11.37
N TRP A 94 21.55 5.56 12.12
CA TRP A 94 22.08 6.93 12.02
C TRP A 94 22.64 7.36 10.63
N GLY A 95 22.66 6.47 9.62
CA GLY A 95 23.30 6.69 8.31
C GLY A 95 22.40 7.16 7.16
N GLU A 96 21.07 7.14 7.30
CA GLU A 96 20.14 7.43 6.18
C GLU A 96 19.96 8.93 5.85
N SER A 97 20.52 9.82 6.68
CA SER A 97 20.31 11.27 6.54
C SER A 97 20.88 11.84 5.23
N TRP A 98 22.01 11.30 4.74
CA TRP A 98 22.69 11.86 3.56
C TRP A 98 22.04 11.47 2.21
N LEU A 99 21.25 10.40 2.19
CA LEU A 99 20.56 9.89 0.99
C LEU A 99 19.20 10.58 0.74
N SER A 100 18.79 11.48 1.64
CA SER A 100 17.47 12.11 1.62
C SER A 100 17.38 13.42 0.83
N THR A 101 18.50 13.88 0.26
CA THR A 101 18.56 15.18 -0.43
C THR A 101 18.64 14.98 -1.94
N TRP A 102 17.80 15.72 -2.67
CA TRP A 102 17.89 15.84 -4.12
C TRP A 102 19.29 16.33 -4.52
N PRO A 103 19.96 15.78 -5.57
CA PRO A 103 19.46 14.82 -6.57
C PRO A 103 19.81 13.35 -6.29
N MET A 104 20.50 13.04 -5.19
CA MET A 104 21.02 11.68 -4.94
C MET A 104 19.90 10.66 -4.72
N ALA A 105 18.79 11.06 -4.08
CA ALA A 105 17.61 10.22 -3.90
C ALA A 105 16.97 9.77 -5.23
N ALA A 106 17.01 10.61 -6.27
CA ALA A 106 16.47 10.27 -7.58
C ALA A 106 17.37 9.26 -8.33
N TYR A 107 18.69 9.36 -8.14
CA TYR A 107 19.65 8.44 -8.75
C TYR A 107 19.61 7.03 -8.13
N MET A 108 19.32 6.93 -6.83
CA MET A 108 19.19 5.63 -6.15
C MET A 108 17.84 4.94 -6.34
N ALA A 109 16.81 5.65 -6.81
CA ALA A 109 15.50 5.05 -7.13
C ALA A 109 15.48 4.34 -8.49
N TRP A 110 16.55 4.47 -9.27
CA TRP A 110 16.70 3.90 -10.62
C TRP A 110 17.48 2.57 -10.64
N PHE A 111 18.01 2.14 -9.49
CA PHE A 111 18.65 0.84 -9.25
C PHE A 111 17.89 0.07 -8.17
#